data_AF-A0A382ZEQ1-F1
#
_entry.id   AF-A0A382ZEQ1-F1
#
_cell.length_a   1.000
_cell.length_b   1.000
_cell.length_c   1.000
_cell.angle_alpha   90.00
_cell.angle_beta   90.00
_cell.angle_gamma   90.00
#
_symmetry.space_group_name_H-M   'P 1'
#
loop_
_entity.id
_entity.type
_entity.pdbx_description
1 polymer ?
#
loop_
_entity_poly.entity_id
_entity_poly.type
_entity_poly.pdbx_seq_one_letter_code
_entity_poly.pdbx_strand_id
1 'polypeptide(L)'
;MNDSARTSYLENQFLIAMPRMLDPYFTNTVTYLWKHNEEGALGIVINKPLKACIADIFAELDIVCPIEGFYRERHVLAGGPVERDKGFIIHDAGQQWESSIEVTPEIAICTSKT
;
A
#
# COMPACT_ATOMS: atom_id res chain seq x y z
N MET A 1 40.80 -5.26 -6.05
CA MET A 1 40.41 -3.85 -5.95
C MET A 1 38.93 -3.85 -5.62
N ASN A 2 38.57 -3.23 -4.49
CA ASN A 2 37.29 -3.36 -3.79
C ASN A 2 36.08 -3.15 -4.72
N ASP A 3 35.22 -4.16 -4.78
CA ASP A 3 33.84 -4.00 -5.22
C ASP A 3 33.09 -3.38 -4.03
N SER A 4 33.05 -2.05 -4.00
CA SER A 4 32.23 -1.31 -3.04
C SER A 4 30.79 -1.75 -3.23
N ALA A 5 30.28 -2.57 -2.31
CA ALA A 5 28.90 -3.02 -2.29
C ALA A 5 27.97 -1.81 -2.47
N ARG A 6 27.41 -1.64 -3.66
CA ARG A 6 26.33 -0.68 -3.87
C ARG A 6 25.19 -1.15 -2.97
N THR A 7 24.85 -0.37 -1.95
CA THR A 7 23.63 -0.58 -1.18
C THR A 7 22.47 -0.40 -2.16
N SER A 8 21.97 -1.50 -2.74
CA SER A 8 20.83 -1.44 -3.63
C SER A 8 19.58 -1.51 -2.77
N TYR A 9 19.01 -0.36 -2.48
CA TYR A 9 17.65 -0.31 -1.97
C TYR A 9 16.64 -0.65 -3.07
N LEU A 10 15.42 -0.97 -2.66
CA LEU A 10 14.37 -1.56 -3.51
C LEU A 10 13.12 -0.69 -3.51
N GLU A 11 13.25 0.62 -3.28
CA GLU A 11 12.13 1.54 -3.45
C GLU A 11 11.58 1.48 -4.87
N ASN A 12 10.28 1.67 -4.96
CA ASN A 12 9.53 1.60 -6.21
C ASN A 12 9.66 0.25 -6.94
N GLN A 13 9.92 -0.83 -6.20
CA GLN A 13 9.92 -2.19 -6.74
C GLN A 13 8.72 -2.99 -6.21
N PHE A 14 8.37 -4.05 -6.94
CA PHE A 14 7.43 -5.05 -6.46
C PHE A 14 8.17 -6.30 -5.95
N LEU A 15 7.82 -6.75 -4.75
CA LEU A 15 8.15 -8.08 -4.28
C LEU A 15 7.04 -9.04 -4.72
N ILE A 16 7.43 -10.07 -5.48
CA ILE A 16 6.54 -11.12 -5.94
C ILE A 16 6.79 -12.35 -5.08
N ALA A 17 5.77 -12.80 -4.34
CA ALA A 17 5.89 -13.99 -3.53
C ALA A 17 6.11 -15.23 -4.41
N MET A 18 7.14 -16.01 -4.07
CA MET A 18 7.42 -17.26 -4.77
C MET A 18 6.35 -18.32 -4.44
N PRO A 19 6.04 -19.27 -5.34
CA PRO A 19 5.02 -20.29 -5.10
C PRO A 19 5.20 -21.13 -3.83
N ARG A 20 6.44 -21.22 -3.32
CA ARG A 20 6.79 -21.94 -2.08
C ARG A 20 6.96 -21.02 -0.87
N MET A 21 6.33 -19.84 -0.88
CA MET A 21 6.36 -18.91 0.26
C MET A 21 5.79 -19.60 1.50
N LEU A 22 6.63 -19.73 2.54
CA LEU A 22 6.30 -20.44 3.77
C LEU A 22 5.36 -19.63 4.68
N ASP A 23 5.47 -18.30 4.62
CA ASP A 23 4.59 -17.42 5.37
C ASP A 23 3.21 -17.38 4.68
N PRO A 24 2.15 -17.91 5.32
CA PRO A 24 0.81 -17.95 4.74
C PRO A 24 0.22 -16.55 4.53
N TYR A 25 0.73 -15.53 5.21
CA TYR A 25 0.28 -14.15 4.99
C TYR A 25 0.69 -13.67 3.59
N PHE A 26 1.91 -13.99 3.17
CA PHE A 26 2.52 -13.51 1.92
C PHE A 26 2.43 -14.53 0.77
N THR A 27 1.86 -15.71 0.96
CA THR A 27 1.61 -16.62 -0.16
C THR A 27 0.75 -15.93 -1.23
N ASN A 28 1.21 -15.98 -2.49
CA ASN A 28 0.56 -15.37 -3.66
C ASN A 28 0.37 -13.85 -3.59
N THR A 29 1.18 -13.12 -2.81
CA THR A 29 1.10 -11.66 -2.74
C THR A 29 2.02 -10.94 -3.72
N VAL A 30 1.58 -9.77 -4.16
CA VAL A 30 2.41 -8.73 -4.78
C VAL A 30 2.49 -7.58 -3.79
N THR A 31 3.70 -7.22 -3.37
CA THR A 31 3.95 -6.15 -2.38
C THR A 31 4.70 -5.01 -3.05
N TYR A 32 4.15 -3.81 -3.02
CA TYR A 32 4.84 -2.60 -3.45
C TYR A 32 5.75 -2.09 -2.34
N LEU A 33 7.06 -1.96 -2.59
CA LEU A 33 8.01 -1.35 -1.66
C LEU A 33 8.14 0.14 -1.93
N TRP A 34 7.58 0.96 -1.04
CA TRP A 34 7.57 2.41 -1.22
C TRP A 34 8.67 3.14 -0.44
N LYS A 35 9.28 2.48 0.56
CA LYS A 35 10.47 2.97 1.27
C LYS A 35 11.39 1.79 1.57
N HIS A 36 12.69 1.95 1.37
CA HIS A 36 13.70 0.96 1.73
C HIS A 36 15.03 1.67 1.98
N ASN A 37 15.45 1.82 3.22
CA ASN A 37 16.70 2.49 3.57
C ASN A 37 17.47 1.69 4.63
N GLU A 38 18.50 2.28 5.24
CA GLU A 38 19.26 1.62 6.31
C GLU A 38 18.41 1.26 7.54
N GLU A 39 17.26 1.92 7.74
CA GLU A 39 16.34 1.66 8.86
C GLU A 39 15.41 0.47 8.59
N GLY A 40 15.35 -0.01 7.34
CA GLY A 40 14.51 -1.12 6.91
C GLY A 40 13.64 -0.79 5.70
N ALA A 41 12.57 -1.55 5.51
CA ALA A 41 11.68 -1.42 4.36
C ALA A 41 10.21 -1.35 4.75
N LEU A 42 9.45 -0.52 4.04
CA LEU A 42 8.00 -0.42 4.14
C LEU A 42 7.39 -0.83 2.81
N GLY A 43 6.41 -1.71 2.88
CA GLY A 43 5.68 -2.18 1.71
C GLY A 43 4.21 -2.41 1.98
N ILE A 44 3.42 -2.38 0.91
CA ILE A 44 1.96 -2.55 0.92
C ILE A 44 1.61 -3.67 -0.05
N VAL A 45 0.87 -4.67 0.41
CA VAL A 45 0.30 -5.74 -0.42
C VAL A 45 -0.85 -5.17 -1.26
N ILE A 46 -0.78 -5.34 -2.58
CA ILE A 46 -1.69 -4.68 -3.54
C ILE A 46 -2.65 -5.64 -4.27
N ASN A 47 -2.69 -6.92 -3.89
CA ASN A 47 -3.50 -7.93 -4.58
C ASN A 47 -4.30 -8.85 -3.64
N LYS A 48 -4.54 -8.42 -2.39
CA LYS A 48 -5.23 -9.23 -1.38
C LYS A 48 -6.52 -8.54 -0.90
N PRO A 49 -7.66 -8.74 -1.58
CA PRO A 49 -8.91 -8.08 -1.23
C PRO A 49 -9.46 -8.57 0.12
N LEU A 50 -10.00 -7.63 0.88
CA LEU A 50 -10.82 -7.88 2.07
C LEU A 50 -12.29 -8.02 1.67
N LYS A 51 -13.12 -8.46 2.63
CA LYS A 51 -14.57 -8.49 2.45
C LYS A 51 -15.21 -7.10 2.44
N ALA A 52 -14.57 -6.14 3.08
CA ALA A 52 -15.04 -4.75 3.13
C ALA A 52 -14.78 -4.04 1.79
N CYS A 53 -15.74 -3.22 1.39
CA CYS A 53 -15.63 -2.32 0.25
C CYS A 53 -15.35 -0.88 0.71
N ILE A 54 -15.00 0.01 -0.23
CA ILE A 54 -14.74 1.42 0.08
C ILE A 54 -15.99 2.10 0.67
N ALA A 55 -17.19 1.71 0.22
CA ALA A 55 -18.43 2.26 0.77
C ALA A 55 -18.62 1.94 2.26
N ASP A 56 -18.14 0.79 2.74
CA ASP A 56 -18.20 0.44 4.16
C ASP A 56 -17.33 1.39 5.00
N ILE A 57 -16.14 1.75 4.48
CA ILE A 57 -15.24 2.73 5.12
C ILE A 57 -15.87 4.12 5.15
N PHE A 58 -16.53 4.54 4.07
CA PHE A 58 -17.24 5.82 4.05
C PHE A 58 -18.38 5.86 5.07
N ALA A 59 -19.13 4.78 5.22
CA ALA A 59 -20.17 4.67 6.23
C ALA A 59 -19.60 4.74 7.66
N GLU A 60 -18.47 4.08 7.93
CA GLU A 60 -17.81 4.10 9.24
C GLU A 60 -17.25 5.49 9.61
N LEU A 61 -16.82 6.26 8.60
CA LEU A 61 -16.27 7.62 8.78
C LEU A 61 -17.31 8.74 8.62
N ASP A 62 -18.60 8.41 8.51
CA ASP A 62 -19.71 9.35 8.24
C ASP A 62 -19.47 10.24 6.98
N ILE A 63 -18.82 9.68 5.95
CA ILE A 63 -18.54 10.35 4.68
C ILE A 63 -19.70 10.14 3.71
N VAL A 64 -20.37 11.23 3.33
CA VAL A 64 -21.44 11.19 2.32
C VAL A 64 -20.85 11.23 0.92
N CYS A 65 -21.04 10.15 0.15
CA CYS A 65 -20.57 10.04 -1.23
C CYS A 65 -21.75 9.89 -2.23
N PRO A 66 -21.90 10.80 -3.22
CA PRO A 66 -23.02 10.75 -4.18
C PRO A 66 -23.01 9.55 -5.14
N ILE A 67 -21.87 8.88 -5.29
CA ILE A 67 -21.64 7.79 -6.27
C ILE A 67 -21.38 6.45 -5.57
N GLU A 68 -22.13 6.17 -4.51
CA GLU A 68 -21.93 5.03 -3.61
C GLU A 68 -21.86 3.67 -4.32
N GLY A 69 -22.68 3.46 -5.37
CA GLY A 69 -22.69 2.21 -6.14
C GLY A 69 -21.33 1.83 -6.74
N PHE A 70 -20.57 2.82 -7.21
CA PHE A 70 -19.22 2.60 -7.75
C PHE A 70 -18.24 2.09 -6.67
N TYR A 71 -18.37 2.60 -5.45
CA TYR A 71 -17.48 2.25 -4.33
C TYR A 71 -17.87 0.95 -3.62
N ARG A 72 -19.11 0.47 -3.80
CA ARG A 72 -19.53 -0.86 -3.34
C ARG A 72 -18.86 -2.00 -4.10
N GLU A 73 -18.47 -1.78 -5.35
CA GLU A 73 -17.76 -2.78 -6.17
C GLU A 73 -16.23 -2.77 -5.95
N ARG A 74 -15.71 -1.78 -5.21
CA ARG A 74 -14.27 -1.61 -4.97
C ARG A 74 -13.91 -2.12 -3.58
N HIS A 75 -13.22 -3.26 -3.54
CA HIS A 75 -12.76 -3.85 -2.29
C HIS A 75 -11.57 -3.08 -1.70
N VAL A 76 -11.57 -2.95 -0.38
CA VAL A 76 -10.38 -2.56 0.37
C VAL A 76 -9.38 -3.72 0.35
N LEU A 77 -8.09 -3.42 0.34
CA LEU A 77 -7.04 -4.44 0.29
C LEU A 77 -6.38 -4.59 1.67
N ALA A 78 -6.02 -5.82 2.02
CA ALA A 78 -5.18 -6.10 3.17
C ALA A 78 -3.73 -5.72 2.86
N GLY A 79 -3.31 -4.54 3.30
CA GLY A 79 -2.00 -3.97 2.97
C GLY A 79 -0.80 -4.63 3.66
N GLY A 80 -1.00 -5.31 4.78
CA GLY A 80 0.10 -5.95 5.51
C GLY A 80 -0.34 -6.50 6.87
N PRO A 81 0.52 -7.30 7.53
CA PRO A 81 0.18 -7.87 8.83
C PRO A 81 0.31 -6.85 9.98
N VAL A 82 0.99 -5.72 9.73
CA VAL A 82 1.32 -4.65 10.69
C VAL A 82 0.34 -3.49 10.54
N GLU A 83 -0.04 -2.85 11.67
CA GLU A 83 -0.86 -1.61 11.69
C GLU A 83 -2.15 -1.74 10.86
N ARG A 84 -2.91 -2.82 11.11
CA ARG A 84 -4.09 -3.22 10.31
C ARG A 84 -5.29 -2.28 10.45
N ASP A 85 -5.23 -1.43 11.46
CA ASP A 85 -6.16 -0.39 11.86
C ASP A 85 -5.84 0.96 11.18
N LYS A 86 -4.72 1.06 10.46
CA LYS A 86 -4.35 2.25 9.68
C LYS A 86 -4.67 2.09 8.20
N GLY A 87 -5.24 3.15 7.63
CA GLY A 87 -5.54 3.24 6.21
C GLY A 87 -4.37 3.80 5.41
N PHE A 88 -4.08 3.15 4.26
CA PHE A 88 -3.13 3.63 3.26
C PHE A 88 -3.86 3.78 1.92
N ILE A 89 -3.66 4.92 1.27
CA ILE A 89 -4.21 5.21 -0.06
C ILE A 89 -3.04 5.40 -1.01
N ILE A 90 -2.96 4.55 -2.03
CA ILE A 90 -1.99 4.70 -3.14
C ILE A 90 -2.72 5.41 -4.28
N HIS A 91 -2.16 6.51 -4.77
CA HIS A 91 -2.78 7.33 -5.81
C HIS A 91 -1.73 8.03 -6.68
N ASP A 92 -2.18 8.69 -7.74
CA ASP A 92 -1.30 9.45 -8.63
C ASP A 92 -0.72 10.70 -7.92
N ALA A 93 0.57 10.98 -8.08
CA ALA A 93 1.25 12.10 -7.41
C ALA A 93 0.82 13.51 -7.88
N GLY A 94 0.00 13.59 -8.94
CA GLY A 94 -0.42 14.86 -9.56
C GLY A 94 -1.32 15.74 -8.68
N GLN A 95 -1.88 15.20 -7.60
CA GLN A 95 -2.70 15.95 -6.64
C GLN A 95 -2.06 15.89 -5.26
N GLN A 96 -1.95 17.06 -4.62
CA GLN A 96 -1.29 17.21 -3.34
C GLN A 96 -2.34 17.18 -2.22
N TRP A 97 -2.18 16.26 -1.29
CA TRP A 97 -2.94 16.17 -0.04
C TRP A 97 -2.00 16.33 1.14
N GLU A 98 -2.46 16.94 2.24
CA GLU A 98 -1.60 17.28 3.39
C GLU A 98 -0.83 16.10 3.99
N SER A 99 -1.38 14.88 3.91
CA SER A 99 -0.78 13.66 4.47
C SER A 99 -0.24 12.72 3.39
N SER A 100 0.03 13.22 2.19
CA SER A 100 0.57 12.43 1.10
C SER A 100 2.09 12.52 1.02
N ILE A 101 2.74 11.38 0.83
CA ILE A 101 4.16 11.22 0.62
C ILE A 101 4.36 10.84 -0.84
N GLU A 102 5.03 11.69 -1.60
CA GLU A 102 5.43 11.38 -2.97
C GLU A 102 6.54 10.32 -2.94
N VAL A 103 6.31 9.19 -3.61
CA VAL A 103 7.27 8.09 -3.73
C VAL A 103 8.01 8.19 -5.06
N THR A 104 7.27 8.53 -6.13
CA THR A 104 7.79 8.81 -7.46
C THR A 104 7.01 9.96 -8.09
N PRO A 105 7.45 10.52 -9.24
CA PRO A 105 6.68 11.53 -9.96
C PRO A 105 5.27 11.08 -10.40
N GLU A 106 4.99 9.77 -10.35
CA GLU A 106 3.71 9.18 -10.74
C GLU A 106 2.92 8.65 -9.54
N ILE A 107 3.57 8.26 -8.45
CA ILE A 107 2.94 7.54 -7.33
C ILE A 107 3.15 8.29 -6.02
N ALA A 108 2.07 8.50 -5.30
CA ALA A 108 2.08 9.02 -3.93
C ALA A 108 1.23 8.15 -3.00
N ILE A 109 1.57 8.20 -1.72
CA ILE A 109 0.92 7.43 -0.66
C ILE A 109 0.42 8.38 0.41
N CYS A 110 -0.89 8.36 0.63
CA CYS A 110 -1.53 9.06 1.72
C CYS A 110 -1.81 8.11 2.88
N THR A 111 -1.48 8.54 4.11
CA THR A 111 -1.77 7.79 5.34
C THR A 111 -2.85 8.53 6.14
N SER A 112 -3.71 7.80 6.85
CA SER A 112 -4.67 8.45 7.76
C SER A 112 -3.91 9.15 8.89
N LYS A 113 -4.25 10.42 9.17
CA LYS A 113 -3.75 11.11 10.38
C LYS A 113 -4.26 10.33 11.60
N THR A 114 -3.35 9.94 12.48
CA THR A 114 -3.66 9.58 13.88
C THR A 114 -4.15 10.80 14.65
#